data_AF-A0A448MTK7-F1
#
_entry.id   AF-A0A448MTK7-F1
#
_cell.length_a   1.000
_cell.length_b   1.000
_cell.length_c   1.000
_cell.angle_alpha   90.00
_cell.angle_beta   90.00
_cell.angle_gamma   90.00
#
_symmetry.space_group_name_H-M   'P 1'
#
loop_
_entity.id
_entity.type
_entity.pdbx_description
1 polymer ?
#
loop_
_entity_poly.entity_id
_entity_poly.type
_entity_poly.pdbx_seq_one_letter_code
_entity_poly.pdbx_strand_id
1 'polypeptide(L)' 'MSISQVKPFLGIDFGRTFNHAQNDNETLVGAAVGTRIQVSRLNLSFTYSKPIKNVKTNKGDSNIYYVNGSISF' A
#
# COMPACT_ATOMS: atom_id res chain seq x y z
N MET A 1 22.73 20.57 9.28
CA MET A 1 21.41 20.46 9.92
C MET A 1 20.65 19.31 9.26
N SER A 2 20.21 18.32 10.03
CA SER A 2 19.33 17.27 9.49
C SER A 2 17.92 17.85 9.36
N ILE A 3 17.44 18.03 8.13
CA ILE A 3 16.05 18.42 7.87
C ILE A 3 15.16 17.21 8.14
N SER A 4 14.20 17.38 9.05
CA SER A 4 13.08 16.45 9.19
C SER A 4 12.10 16.70 8.05
N GLN A 5 11.74 15.66 7.30
CA GLN A 5 10.76 15.75 6.22
C GLN A 5 9.54 14.89 6.56
N VAL A 6 8.35 15.47 6.45
CA VAL A 6 7.09 14.74 6.48
C VAL A 6 6.43 14.89 5.11
N LYS A 7 6.15 13.77 4.44
CA LYS A 7 5.60 13.73 3.09
C LYS A 7 4.31 12.91 3.08
N PRO A 8 3.14 13.57 3.17
CA PRO A 8 1.88 12.88 2.96
C PRO A 8 1.76 12.43 1.50
N PHE A 9 1.03 11.35 1.25
CA PHE A 9 0.75 10.86 -0.09
C PHE A 9 -0.61 10.18 -0.20
N LEU A 10 -1.14 10.17 -1.43
CA LEU A 10 -2.28 9.39 -1.86
C LEU A 10 -1.82 8.42 -2.96
N GLY A 11 -2.40 7.23 -3.02
CA GLY A 11 -2.07 6.20 -4.01
C GLY A 11 -3.32 5.49 -4.51
N ILE A 12 -3.28 5.05 -5.76
CA ILE A 12 -4.27 4.15 -6.35
C ILE A 12 -3.51 3.04 -7.06
N ASP A 13 -3.83 1.80 -6.72
CA ASP A 13 -3.15 0.61 -7.22
C ASP A 13 -4.12 -0.28 -8.00
N PHE A 14 -3.64 -0.88 -9.09
CA PHE A 14 -4.41 -1.75 -9.97
C PHE A 14 -3.67 -3.06 -10.21
N GLY A 15 -4.36 -4.19 -10.07
CA GLY A 15 -3.81 -5.52 -10.29
C GLY A 15 -4.79 -6.43 -11.03
N ARG A 16 -4.28 -7.40 -11.78
CA ARG A 16 -5.09 -8.40 -12.47
C ARG A 16 -4.50 -9.79 -12.26
N THR A 17 -5.33 -10.74 -11.85
CA THR A 17 -4.95 -12.14 -11.70
C THR A 17 -5.58 -12.95 -12.83
N PHE A 18 -4.85 -13.94 -13.34
CA PHE A 18 -5.30 -14.84 -14.40
C PHE A 18 -5.21 -16.28 -13.89
N ASN A 19 -6.36 -16.93 -13.72
CA ASN A 19 -6.42 -18.34 -13.38
C ASN A 19 -6.68 -19.17 -14.64
N HIS A 20 -5.60 -19.69 -15.24
CA HIS A 20 -5.67 -20.48 -16.47
C HIS A 20 -6.48 -21.77 -16.30
N ALA A 21 -6.43 -22.39 -15.11
CA ALA A 21 -7.15 -23.65 -14.85
C ALA A 21 -8.68 -23.47 -14.83
N GLN A 22 -9.16 -22.28 -14.47
CA GLN A 22 -10.59 -21.95 -14.42
C GLN A 22 -11.05 -21.03 -15.56
N ASN A 23 -10.13 -20.68 -16.49
CA ASN A 23 -10.35 -19.66 -17.52
C ASN A 23 -10.97 -18.36 -16.95
N ASP A 24 -10.56 -17.99 -15.74
CA ASP A 24 -11.11 -16.84 -15.01
C ASP A 24 -10.07 -15.75 -14.88
N ASN A 25 -10.52 -14.50 -14.89
CA ASN A 25 -9.70 -13.34 -14.64
C ASN A 25 -10.39 -12.40 -13.66
N GLU A 26 -9.61 -11.88 -12.72
CA GLU A 26 -10.12 -10.99 -11.71
C GLU A 26 -9.27 -9.73 -11.65
N THR A 27 -9.92 -8.60 -11.36
CA THR A 27 -9.26 -7.31 -11.23
C THR A 27 -9.38 -6.82 -9.81
N LEU A 28 -8.25 -6.44 -9.23
CA LEU A 28 -8.12 -5.81 -7.93
C LEU A 28 -7.82 -4.32 -8.13
N VAL A 29 -8.53 -3.47 -7.41
CA VAL A 29 -8.26 -2.02 -7.37
C VAL A 29 -8.22 -1.59 -5.91
N GLY A 30 -7.21 -0.85 -5.51
CA GLY A 30 -7.05 -0.32 -4.16
C GLY A 30 -6.76 1.17 -4.15
N ALA A 31 -7.14 1.83 -3.07
CA ALA A 31 -6.68 3.19 -2.76
C ALA A 31 -5.90 3.18 -1.45
N ALA A 32 -4.92 4.08 -1.35
CA ALA A 32 -4.05 4.24 -0.22
C ALA A 32 -3.87 5.72 0.15
N VAL A 33 -3.71 5.97 1.44
CA VAL A 33 -3.24 7.24 1.99
C VAL A 33 -2.17 6.95 3.01
N GLY A 34 -1.14 7.78 3.07
CA GLY A 34 -0.06 7.56 4.00
C GLY A 34 0.83 8.77 4.18
N THR A 35 1.86 8.57 4.99
CA THR A 35 2.90 9.56 5.24
C THR A 35 4.26 8.88 5.33
N ARG A 36 5.28 9.56 4.80
CA ARG A 36 6.68 9.19 5.00
C ARG A 36 7.36 10.24 5.85
N ILE A 37 8.06 9.80 6.88
CA ILE A 37 8.79 10.63 7.83
C ILE A 37 10.27 10.29 7.70
N GLN A 38 11.10 11.27 7.36
CA GLN A 38 12.54 11.10 7.30
C GLN A 38 13.22 12.04 8.29
N VAL A 39 13.95 11.46 9.25
CA VAL A 39 14.71 12.20 10.27
C VAL A 39 16.13 11.67 10.28
N SER A 40 17.07 12.47 9.77
CA SER A 40 18.49 12.09 9.68
C SER A 40 18.65 10.75 8.93
N ARG A 41 19.10 9.71 9.62
CA ARG A 41 19.31 8.35 9.11
C ARG A 41 18.06 7.47 9.18
N LEU A 42 17.01 7.91 9.87
CA LEU A 42 15.77 7.17 10.06
C LEU A 42 14.76 7.52 8.96
N ASN A 43 14.16 6.50 8.37
CA ASN A 43 13.04 6.63 7.44
C ASN A 43 11.88 5.76 7.94
N LEU A 44 10.70 6.36 8.09
CA LEU A 44 9.48 5.69 8.53
C LEU A 44 8.38 5.93 7.50
N SER A 45 7.51 4.93 7.29
CA SER A 45 6.33 5.04 6.44
C SER A 45 5.14 4.40 7.13
N PHE A 46 4.02 5.12 7.13
CA PHE A 46 2.73 4.63 7.58
C PHE A 46 1.73 4.76 6.44
N THR A 47 1.06 3.68 6.10
CA THR A 47 0.08 3.64 5.00
C THR A 47 -1.18 2.94 5.47
N TYR A 48 -2.32 3.56 5.22
CA TYR A 48 -3.63 2.93 5.29
C TYR A 48 -4.14 2.71 3.87
N SER A 49 -4.65 1.53 3.57
CA SER A 49 -5.24 1.22 2.27
C SER A 49 -6.53 0.41 2.40
N LYS A 50 -7.37 0.58 1.38
CA LYS A 50 -8.66 -0.09 1.27
C LYS A 50 -8.89 -0.55 -0.16
N PRO A 51 -9.36 -1.79 -0.39
CA PRO A 51 -9.79 -2.21 -1.71
C PRO A 51 -11.02 -1.41 -2.16
N ILE A 52 -10.98 -0.90 -3.38
CA ILE A 52 -12.12 -0.30 -4.09
C ILE A 52 -12.88 -1.38 -4.86
N LYS A 53 -12.15 -2.30 -5.50
CA LYS A 53 -12.69 -3.46 -6.20
C LYS A 53 -11.90 -4.69 -5.78
N ASN A 54 -12.60 -5.69 -5.26
CA ASN A 54 -11.99 -6.92 -4.75
C ASN A 54 -12.15 -8.08 -5.73
N VAL A 55 -11.31 -9.09 -5.55
CA VAL A 55 -11.45 -10.41 -6.18
C VAL A 55 -12.71 -11.12 -5.63
N LYS A 56 -13.37 -11.97 -6.43
CA LYS A 56 -14.60 -12.66 -5.99
C LYS A 56 -14.27 -13.73 -4.95
N THR A 57 -13.09 -14.32 -5.05
CA THR A 57 -12.57 -15.35 -4.16
C THR A 57 -11.65 -14.73 -3.11
N ASN A 58 -11.81 -15.04 -1.81
CA ASN A 58 -11.10 -14.38 -0.70
C ASN A 58 -11.28 -12.85 -0.67
N LYS A 59 -12.53 -12.40 -0.52
CA LYS A 59 -12.86 -10.98 -0.29
C LYS A 59 -12.16 -10.46 0.98
N GLY A 60 -10.95 -9.96 0.84
CA GLY A 60 -10.27 -9.21 1.88
C GLY A 60 -10.85 -7.81 1.97
N ASP A 61 -12.08 -7.65 2.48
CA ASP A 61 -12.71 -6.33 2.71
C ASP A 61 -12.14 -5.60 3.93
N SER A 62 -11.00 -6.08 4.44
CA SER A 62 -10.32 -5.51 5.58
C SER A 62 -9.57 -4.24 5.20
N ASN A 63 -9.75 -3.22 6.02
CA ASN A 63 -8.81 -2.11 6.15
C ASN A 63 -7.38 -2.64 6.35
N ILE A 64 -6.44 -2.22 5.50
CA ILE A 64 -5.05 -2.70 5.56
C ILE A 64 -4.16 -1.56 6.05
N TYR A 65 -3.26 -1.88 6.98
CA TYR A 65 -2.29 -0.94 7.54
C TYR A 65 -0.89 -1.47 7.29
N TYR A 66 -0.03 -0.66 6.66
CA TYR A 66 1.39 -0.94 6.48
C TYR A 66 2.21 0.02 7.32
N VAL A 67 3.17 -0.53 8.03
CA VAL A 67 4.19 0.23 8.77
C VAL A 67 5.55 -0.27 8.30
N ASN A 68 6.41 0.65 7.87
CA ASN A 68 7.77 0.35 7.44
C ASN A 68 8.75 1.32 8.11
N GLY A 69 9.94 0.82 8.45
CA GLY A 69 11.00 1.64 9.02
C GLY A 69 12.37 1.12 8.62
N SER A 70 13.30 2.04 8.36
CA SER A 70 14.69 1.72 8.08
C SER A 70 15.64 2.75 8.68
N ILE A 71 16.86 2.32 8.96
CA ILE A 71 17.95 3.16 9.42
C ILE A 71 19.18 2.94 8.52
N SER A 72 19.77 4.03 8.05
CA SER A 72 20.99 3.99 7.23
C SER A 72 22.22 4.26 8.11
N PHE A 73 23.28 3.47 7.93
CA PHE A 73 24.53 3.60 8.70
C PHE A 73 25.70 4.09 7.84
#